data_AF-A0A1I7TLZ9-F1
#
_entry.id   AF-A0A1I7TLZ9-F1
#
_cell.length_a   1.000
_cell.length_b   1.000
_cell.length_c   1.000
_cell.angle_alpha   90.00
_cell.angle_beta   90.00
_cell.angle_gamma   90.00
#
_symmetry.space_group_name_H-M   'P 1'
#
loop_
_entity.id
_entity.type
_entity.pdbx_description
1 polymer ?
#
loop_
_entity_poly.entity_id
_entity_poly.type
_entity_poly.pdbx_seq_one_letter_code
_entity_poly.pdbx_strand_id
1 'polypeptide(L)'
;MIRENEQILANDRRLCDYRMRSGDLLSVLEIHRKRWKSQLKQNEKKQRELIGNTILFSIYRAHLLCQERSVSSISVSMCTSHLNSVSVQFDSSTVTSSNVINRILRNLKSSRRFCLFLSSHESLLQNLQTVLPGATYLDMSLMKWKDSQMTSSLSKHVYSIVPTVFFNVSEVPPPEMYEILMKSEEKEVCFHNKSIELPDDILFVFVAKQLGHIPDQIRKLMEVIVVSSQLDPIEDTEKTEK
;
A
#
# COMPACT_ATOMS: atom_id res chain seq x y z
N MET A 1 -43.22 -22.98 -57.78
CA MET A 1 -43.20 -21.52 -58.05
C MET A 1 -43.57 -20.65 -56.86
N ILE A 2 -44.83 -20.48 -56.43
CA ILE A 2 -45.17 -19.52 -55.35
C ILE A 2 -44.49 -19.87 -54.00
N ARG A 3 -44.50 -21.15 -53.59
CA ARG A 3 -43.83 -21.62 -52.35
C ARG A 3 -42.30 -21.55 -52.39
N GLU A 4 -41.69 -21.74 -53.55
CA GLU A 4 -40.23 -21.61 -53.72
C GLU A 4 -39.80 -20.15 -53.62
N ASN A 5 -40.58 -19.23 -54.19
CA ASN A 5 -40.32 -17.79 -54.08
C ASN A 5 -40.44 -17.29 -52.63
N GLU A 6 -41.39 -17.81 -51.85
CA GLU A 6 -41.52 -17.49 -50.42
C GLU A 6 -40.33 -18.00 -49.60
N GLN A 7 -39.79 -19.17 -49.94
CA GLN A 7 -38.63 -19.74 -49.26
C GLN A 7 -37.32 -19.01 -49.60
N ILE A 8 -37.16 -18.56 -50.86
CA ILE A 8 -36.05 -17.70 -51.28
C ILE A 8 -36.11 -16.36 -50.53
N LEU A 9 -37.26 -15.70 -50.49
CA LEU A 9 -37.46 -14.44 -49.77
C LEU A 9 -37.21 -14.57 -48.25
N ALA A 10 -37.59 -15.69 -47.64
CA ALA A 10 -37.32 -15.96 -46.22
C ALA A 10 -35.81 -16.17 -45.94
N ASN A 11 -35.10 -16.83 -46.85
CA ASN A 11 -33.66 -17.01 -46.75
C ASN A 11 -32.89 -15.69 -46.94
N ASP A 12 -33.31 -14.85 -47.90
CA ASP A 12 -32.71 -13.54 -48.12
C ASP A 12 -32.88 -12.62 -46.90
N ARG A 13 -34.07 -12.62 -46.27
CA ARG A 13 -34.29 -11.87 -45.03
C ARG A 13 -33.38 -12.34 -43.89
N ARG A 14 -33.23 -13.66 -43.72
CA ARG A 14 -32.31 -14.22 -42.72
C ARG A 14 -30.86 -13.82 -42.98
N LEU A 15 -30.41 -13.85 -44.24
CA LEU A 15 -29.06 -13.43 -44.61
C LEU A 15 -28.83 -11.94 -44.33
N CYS A 16 -29.83 -11.08 -44.61
CA CYS A 16 -29.79 -9.67 -44.23
C CYS A 16 -29.69 -9.47 -42.71
N ASP A 17 -30.49 -10.21 -41.92
CA ASP A 17 -30.44 -10.16 -40.46
C ASP A 17 -29.08 -10.61 -39.92
N TYR A 18 -28.51 -11.70 -40.46
CA TYR A 18 -27.18 -12.16 -40.08
C TYR A 18 -26.11 -11.13 -40.44
N ARG A 19 -26.22 -10.46 -41.59
CA ARG A 19 -25.28 -9.42 -42.01
C ARG A 19 -25.34 -8.22 -41.09
N MET A 20 -26.53 -7.76 -40.70
CA MET A 20 -26.71 -6.66 -39.74
C MET A 20 -26.11 -7.03 -38.39
N ARG A 21 -26.49 -8.18 -37.82
CA ARG A 21 -25.97 -8.63 -36.51
C ARG A 21 -24.46 -8.85 -36.51
N SER A 22 -23.91 -9.37 -37.61
CA SER A 22 -22.45 -9.55 -37.76
C SER A 22 -21.75 -8.20 -37.87
N GLY A 23 -22.33 -7.22 -38.57
CA GLY A 23 -21.84 -5.85 -38.62
C GLY A 23 -21.82 -5.19 -37.24
N ASP A 24 -22.91 -5.30 -36.48
CA ASP A 24 -23.02 -4.78 -35.12
C ASP A 24 -21.98 -5.45 -34.20
N LEU A 25 -21.85 -6.77 -34.26
CA LEU A 25 -20.86 -7.50 -33.48
C LEU A 25 -19.42 -7.08 -33.81
N LEU A 26 -19.10 -6.93 -35.09
CA LEU A 26 -17.76 -6.49 -35.53
C LEU A 26 -17.46 -5.07 -35.06
N SER A 27 -18.45 -4.17 -35.07
CA SER A 27 -18.30 -2.79 -34.60
C SER A 27 -17.96 -2.73 -33.11
N VAL A 28 -18.61 -3.57 -32.29
CA VAL A 28 -18.34 -3.68 -30.86
C VAL A 28 -16.97 -4.33 -30.62
N LEU A 29 -16.67 -5.43 -31.32
CA LEU A 29 -15.38 -6.13 -31.20
C LEU A 29 -14.19 -5.25 -31.59
N GLU A 30 -14.35 -4.31 -32.52
CA GLU A 30 -13.27 -3.40 -32.90
C GLU A 30 -12.84 -2.50 -31.72
N ILE A 31 -13.79 -2.01 -30.93
CA ILE A 31 -13.51 -1.19 -29.74
C ILE A 31 -12.75 -2.03 -28.70
N HIS A 32 -13.22 -3.25 -28.43
CA HIS A 32 -12.53 -4.17 -27.51
C HIS A 32 -11.13 -4.52 -28.00
N ARG A 33 -10.96 -4.81 -29.29
CA ARG A 33 -9.66 -5.09 -29.90
C ARG A 33 -8.69 -3.92 -29.74
N LYS A 34 -9.15 -2.68 -29.96
CA LYS A 34 -8.33 -1.46 -29.74
C LYS A 34 -7.91 -1.34 -28.28
N ARG A 35 -8.83 -1.56 -27.34
CA ARG A 35 -8.55 -1.55 -25.89
C ARG A 35 -7.52 -2.61 -25.51
N TRP A 36 -7.70 -3.87 -25.91
CA TRP A 36 -6.76 -4.95 -25.61
C TRP A 36 -5.39 -4.72 -26.22
N LYS A 37 -5.31 -4.22 -27.45
CA LYS A 37 -4.04 -3.87 -28.09
C LYS A 37 -3.30 -2.76 -27.32
N SER A 38 -4.03 -1.77 -26.81
CA SER A 38 -3.46 -0.73 -25.95
C SER A 38 -2.94 -1.30 -24.64
N GLN A 39 -3.75 -2.13 -23.96
CA GLN A 39 -3.37 -2.80 -22.70
C GLN A 39 -2.14 -3.70 -22.88
N LEU A 40 -2.06 -4.46 -23.98
CA LEU A 40 -0.91 -5.30 -24.28
C LEU A 40 0.38 -4.47 -24.38
N LYS A 41 0.36 -3.37 -25.14
CA LYS A 41 1.52 -2.46 -25.26
C LYS A 41 1.92 -1.86 -23.91
N GLN A 42 0.94 -1.50 -23.07
CA GLN A 42 1.21 -1.00 -21.72
C GLN A 42 1.85 -2.06 -20.83
N ASN A 43 1.39 -3.31 -20.90
CA ASN A 43 1.94 -4.42 -20.15
C ASN A 43 3.36 -4.76 -20.61
N GLU A 44 3.64 -4.77 -21.91
CA GLU A 44 4.98 -4.94 -22.46
C GLU A 44 5.94 -3.83 -22.02
N LYS A 45 5.46 -2.58 -21.93
CA LYS A 45 6.23 -1.47 -21.35
C LYS A 45 6.53 -1.72 -19.87
N LYS A 46 5.50 -2.01 -19.07
CA LYS A 46 5.63 -2.29 -17.62
C LYS A 46 6.55 -3.46 -17.34
N GLN A 47 6.53 -4.51 -18.16
CA GLN A 47 7.40 -5.67 -18.02
C GLN A 47 8.87 -5.32 -18.25
N ARG A 48 9.18 -4.49 -19.26
CA ARG A 48 10.54 -4.01 -19.52
C ARG A 48 11.07 -3.12 -18.39
N GLU A 49 10.20 -2.28 -17.83
CA GLU A 49 10.55 -1.35 -16.75
C GLU A 49 10.51 -1.99 -15.35
N LEU A 50 10.03 -3.23 -15.23
CA LEU A 50 9.78 -3.89 -13.95
C LEU A 50 11.02 -3.94 -13.06
N ILE A 51 12.17 -4.33 -13.64
CA ILE A 51 13.43 -4.48 -12.91
C ILE A 51 13.89 -3.11 -12.38
N GLY A 52 13.96 -2.11 -13.26
CA GLY A 52 14.39 -0.76 -12.89
C GLY A 52 13.46 -0.11 -11.87
N ASN A 53 12.14 -0.25 -12.04
CA ASN A 53 11.16 0.24 -11.09
C ASN A 53 11.27 -0.46 -9.72
N THR A 54 11.54 -1.77 -9.70
CA THR A 54 11.73 -2.52 -8.43
C THR A 54 12.98 -2.06 -7.68
N ILE A 55 14.08 -1.82 -8.40
CA ILE A 55 15.31 -1.29 -7.82
C ILE A 55 15.06 0.10 -7.27
N LEU A 56 14.44 0.98 -8.06
CA LEU A 56 14.14 2.35 -7.64
C LEU A 56 13.19 2.36 -6.42
N PHE A 57 12.20 1.47 -6.38
CA PHE A 57 11.30 1.35 -5.24
C PHE A 57 12.05 0.91 -3.98
N SER A 58 13.02 0.01 -4.12
CA SER A 58 13.86 -0.45 -3.02
C SER A 58 14.78 0.66 -2.51
N ILE A 59 15.35 1.47 -3.41
CA ILE A 59 16.14 2.65 -3.07
C ILE A 59 15.29 3.66 -2.29
N TYR A 60 14.12 4.03 -2.80
CA TYR A 60 13.21 4.93 -2.10
C TYR A 60 12.77 4.37 -0.75
N ARG A 61 12.43 3.07 -0.66
CA ARG A 61 12.07 2.44 0.62
C ARG A 61 13.23 2.52 1.62
N ALA A 62 14.45 2.22 1.21
CA ALA A 62 15.62 2.36 2.07
C ALA A 62 15.81 3.80 2.55
N HIS A 63 15.59 4.79 1.68
CA HIS A 63 15.67 6.20 2.06
C HIS A 63 14.56 6.67 2.99
N LEU A 64 13.35 6.12 2.88
CA LEU A 64 12.29 6.42 3.85
C LEU A 64 12.67 5.96 5.27
N LEU A 65 13.55 4.97 5.40
CA LEU A 65 14.12 4.54 6.67
C LEU A 65 15.25 5.44 7.16
N CYS A 66 15.83 6.27 6.27
CA CYS A 66 16.84 7.26 6.60
C CYS A 66 16.15 8.57 7.06
N GLN A 67 16.48 9.06 8.24
CA GLN A 67 15.85 10.27 8.80
C GLN A 67 16.34 11.59 8.17
N GLU A 68 17.46 11.56 7.45
CA GLU A 68 18.06 12.76 6.86
C GLU A 68 17.56 13.00 5.42
N ARG A 69 16.69 14.01 5.26
CA ARG A 69 16.09 14.38 3.97
C ARG A 69 17.11 14.77 2.89
N SER A 70 18.20 15.44 3.28
CA SER A 70 19.26 15.89 2.35
C SER A 70 20.00 14.72 1.69
N VAL A 71 20.21 13.64 2.44
CA VAL A 71 20.89 12.42 1.94
C VAL A 71 20.00 11.67 0.95
N SER A 72 18.69 11.67 1.17
CA SER A 72 17.71 10.97 0.33
C SER A 72 17.68 11.47 -1.12
N SER A 73 17.55 12.79 -1.35
CA SER A 73 17.46 13.34 -2.70
C SER A 73 18.74 13.11 -3.52
N ILE A 74 19.90 13.29 -2.89
CA ILE A 74 21.21 13.08 -3.51
C ILE A 74 21.40 11.60 -3.88
N SER A 75 21.06 10.70 -2.97
CA SER A 75 21.22 9.26 -3.18
C SER A 75 20.30 8.71 -4.26
N VAL A 76 19.03 9.12 -4.29
CA VAL A 76 18.10 8.78 -5.37
C VAL A 76 18.65 9.27 -6.71
N SER A 77 19.09 10.52 -6.78
CA SER A 77 19.65 11.11 -8.01
C SER A 77 20.87 10.33 -8.53
N MET A 78 21.80 9.98 -7.63
CA MET A 78 22.97 9.17 -7.98
C MET A 78 22.57 7.77 -8.48
N CYS A 79 21.63 7.11 -7.80
CA CYS A 79 21.17 5.79 -8.22
C CYS A 79 20.45 5.84 -9.57
N THR A 80 19.58 6.84 -9.81
CA THR A 80 18.91 7.02 -11.10
C THR A 80 19.90 7.30 -12.22
N SER A 81 20.94 8.10 -11.95
CA SER A 81 22.00 8.38 -12.92
C SER A 81 22.78 7.12 -13.26
N HIS A 82 23.05 6.28 -12.27
CA HIS A 82 23.71 4.99 -12.49
C HIS A 82 22.84 4.02 -13.29
N LEU A 83 21.55 3.88 -12.97
CA LEU A 83 20.61 3.05 -13.73
C LEU A 83 20.54 3.46 -15.20
N ASN A 84 20.55 4.77 -15.47
CA ASN A 84 20.65 5.31 -16.83
C ASN A 84 21.97 4.93 -17.51
N SER A 85 23.11 5.00 -16.79
CA SER A 85 24.42 4.62 -17.35
C SER A 85 24.50 3.15 -17.76
N VAL A 86 23.79 2.26 -17.05
CA VAL A 86 23.73 0.82 -17.36
C VAL A 86 22.54 0.44 -18.26
N SER A 87 21.85 1.44 -18.84
CA SER A 87 20.71 1.25 -19.75
C SER A 87 19.55 0.42 -19.16
N VAL A 88 19.33 0.51 -17.85
CA VAL A 88 18.16 -0.10 -17.20
C VAL A 88 16.94 0.80 -17.45
N GLN A 89 15.87 0.22 -18.00
CA GLN A 89 14.62 0.96 -18.23
C GLN A 89 13.82 1.07 -16.93
N PHE A 90 13.35 2.28 -16.61
CA PHE A 90 12.47 2.57 -15.49
C PHE A 90 11.64 3.82 -15.78
N ASP A 91 10.57 4.01 -15.01
CA ASP A 91 9.68 5.17 -15.09
C ASP A 91 9.72 5.95 -13.78
N SER A 92 10.48 7.05 -13.76
CA SER A 92 10.64 7.92 -12.59
C SER A 92 9.35 8.63 -12.18
N SER A 93 8.34 8.70 -13.05
CA SER A 93 7.03 9.24 -12.69
C SER A 93 6.21 8.25 -11.85
N THR A 94 6.46 6.94 -12.03
CA THR A 94 5.75 5.90 -11.30
C THR A 94 6.33 5.63 -9.92
N VAL A 95 7.65 5.72 -9.78
CA VAL A 95 8.34 5.44 -8.52
C VAL A 95 8.72 6.74 -7.84
N THR A 96 7.81 7.24 -7.01
CA THR A 96 7.99 8.43 -6.16
C THR A 96 7.93 8.06 -4.68
N SER A 97 8.40 8.95 -3.81
CA SER A 97 8.28 8.76 -2.35
C SER A 97 6.82 8.56 -1.90
N SER A 98 5.89 9.37 -2.44
CA SER A 98 4.44 9.26 -2.21
C SER A 98 3.91 7.88 -2.58
N ASN A 99 4.23 7.39 -3.77
CA ASN A 99 3.78 6.08 -4.25
C ASN A 99 4.37 4.92 -3.44
N VAL A 100 5.62 5.05 -3.00
CA VAL A 100 6.27 4.05 -2.15
C VAL A 100 5.58 4.00 -0.79
N ILE A 101 5.31 5.14 -0.16
CA ILE A 101 4.58 5.21 1.11
C ILE A 101 3.17 4.65 0.95
N ASN A 102 2.42 5.07 -0.08
CA ASN A 102 1.08 4.56 -0.35
C ASN A 102 1.05 3.04 -0.54
N ARG A 103 2.09 2.47 -1.16
CA ARG A 103 2.22 1.02 -1.31
C ARG A 103 2.64 0.33 -0.01
N ILE A 104 3.41 0.97 0.86
CA ILE A 104 3.66 0.47 2.23
C ILE A 104 2.34 0.45 3.01
N LEU A 105 1.56 1.55 2.96
CA LEU A 105 0.26 1.65 3.63
C LEU A 105 -0.68 0.52 3.20
N ARG A 106 -0.83 0.28 1.89
CA ARG A 106 -1.65 -0.82 1.34
C ARG A 106 -1.20 -2.22 1.80
N ASN A 107 0.06 -2.39 2.21
CA ASN A 107 0.64 -3.67 2.63
C ASN A 107 0.93 -3.75 4.15
N LEU A 108 0.35 -2.89 4.98
CA LEU A 108 0.59 -2.89 6.42
C LEU A 108 0.28 -4.22 7.09
N LYS A 109 -0.82 -4.89 6.69
CA LYS A 109 -1.24 -6.18 7.25
C LYS A 109 -0.26 -7.31 6.94
N SER A 110 0.39 -7.29 5.77
CA SER A 110 1.37 -8.29 5.36
C SER A 110 2.80 -7.95 5.78
N SER A 111 3.01 -6.81 6.45
CA SER A 111 4.32 -6.42 6.94
C SER A 111 4.80 -7.33 8.07
N ARG A 112 6.09 -7.70 8.00
CA ARG A 112 6.77 -8.46 9.06
C ARG A 112 7.04 -7.64 10.32
N ARG A 113 7.10 -6.32 10.21
CA ARG A 113 7.36 -5.41 11.33
C ARG A 113 6.28 -4.35 11.40
N PHE A 114 5.99 -3.89 12.61
CA PHE A 114 5.11 -2.73 12.81
C PHE A 114 5.78 -1.46 12.29
N CYS A 115 4.97 -0.53 11.79
CA CYS A 115 5.45 0.72 11.22
C CYS A 115 5.30 1.87 12.21
N LEU A 116 6.37 2.66 12.35
CA LEU A 116 6.38 3.94 13.03
C LEU A 116 6.59 5.05 11.99
N PHE A 117 5.54 5.80 11.69
CA PHE A 117 5.60 6.92 10.77
C PHE A 117 5.94 8.22 11.52
N LEU A 118 6.96 8.93 11.03
CA LEU A 118 7.27 10.30 11.43
C LEU A 118 6.71 11.25 10.35
N SER A 119 5.60 11.91 10.64
CA SER A 119 4.93 12.80 9.70
C SER A 119 4.25 13.97 10.40
N SER A 120 4.48 15.17 9.89
CA SER A 120 3.72 16.37 10.26
C SER A 120 2.44 16.56 9.43
N HIS A 121 2.19 15.70 8.43
CA HIS A 121 1.13 15.89 7.44
C HIS A 121 -0.10 15.05 7.77
N GLU A 122 -1.28 15.69 7.81
CA GLU A 122 -2.55 15.01 8.08
C GLU A 122 -2.95 14.01 6.99
N SER A 123 -2.47 14.20 5.75
CA SER A 123 -2.70 13.28 4.62
C SER A 123 -2.35 11.81 4.93
N LEU A 124 -1.37 11.57 5.82
CA LEU A 124 -1.02 10.22 6.24
C LEU A 124 -2.15 9.56 7.05
N LEU A 125 -2.76 10.30 7.97
CA LEU A 125 -3.85 9.78 8.79
C LEU A 125 -5.09 9.53 7.95
N GLN A 126 -5.39 10.42 6.99
CA GLN A 126 -6.48 10.22 6.02
C GLN A 126 -6.26 8.96 5.19
N ASN A 127 -5.05 8.76 4.64
CA ASN A 127 -4.73 7.55 3.89
C ASN A 127 -4.78 6.28 4.76
N LEU A 128 -4.37 6.36 6.04
CA LEU A 128 -4.54 5.26 6.99
C LEU A 128 -6.01 4.93 7.23
N GLN A 129 -6.89 5.93 7.34
CA GLN A 129 -8.34 5.73 7.47
C GLN A 129 -8.96 5.08 6.24
N THR A 130 -8.49 5.42 5.04
CA THR A 130 -8.93 4.75 3.82
C THR A 130 -8.48 3.29 3.77
N VAL A 131 -7.22 3.00 4.14
CA VAL A 131 -6.68 1.63 4.06
C VAL A 131 -7.15 0.74 5.23
N LEU A 132 -7.40 1.33 6.40
CA LEU A 132 -7.81 0.63 7.63
C LEU A 132 -9.10 1.22 8.22
N PRO A 133 -10.24 1.18 7.49
CA PRO A 133 -11.47 1.87 7.89
C PRO A 133 -12.11 1.33 9.19
N GLY A 134 -11.79 0.10 9.58
CA GLY A 134 -12.26 -0.52 10.83
C GLY A 134 -11.25 -0.50 11.97
N ALA A 135 -10.11 0.19 11.83
CA ALA A 135 -9.11 0.25 12.88
C ALA A 135 -9.57 1.11 14.06
N THR A 136 -9.01 0.81 15.24
CA THR A 136 -9.15 1.69 16.41
C THR A 136 -8.09 2.79 16.32
N TYR A 137 -8.53 4.05 16.35
CA TYR A 137 -7.64 5.22 16.32
C TYR A 137 -7.53 5.81 17.73
N LEU A 138 -6.33 5.80 18.30
CA LEU A 138 -6.05 6.30 19.64
C LEU A 138 -5.17 7.55 19.57
N ASP A 139 -5.70 8.66 20.09
CA ASP A 139 -4.98 9.93 20.18
C ASP A 139 -4.07 9.95 21.42
N MET A 140 -2.76 9.89 21.19
CA MET A 140 -1.75 9.94 22.25
C MET A 140 -1.35 11.37 22.63
N SER A 141 -2.03 12.40 22.11
CA SER A 141 -1.81 13.78 22.58
C SER A 141 -2.29 14.02 24.01
N LEU A 142 -3.29 13.24 24.45
CA LEU A 142 -3.90 13.33 25.78
C LEU A 142 -3.51 12.19 26.72
N MET A 143 -2.73 11.22 26.23
CA MET A 143 -2.35 10.01 26.98
C MET A 143 -0.90 9.63 26.70
N LYS A 144 -0.20 9.19 27.75
CA LYS A 144 1.17 8.66 27.69
C LYS A 144 1.19 7.16 27.97
N TRP A 145 2.30 6.49 27.61
CA TRP A 145 2.42 5.04 27.82
C TRP A 145 2.32 4.64 29.29
N LYS A 146 2.79 5.52 30.19
CA LYS A 146 2.80 5.31 31.65
C LYS A 146 1.46 5.61 32.34
N ASP A 147 0.48 6.15 31.62
CA ASP A 147 -0.80 6.48 32.22
C ASP A 147 -1.57 5.18 32.53
N SER A 148 -2.15 5.08 33.72
CA SER A 148 -2.85 3.88 34.18
C SER A 148 -3.97 3.43 33.24
N GLN A 149 -4.66 4.40 32.63
CA GLN A 149 -5.69 4.13 31.62
C GLN A 149 -5.08 3.45 30.39
N MET A 150 -3.94 3.94 29.89
CA MET A 150 -3.23 3.37 28.75
C MET A 150 -2.68 1.98 29.06
N THR A 151 -2.10 1.77 30.24
CA THR A 151 -1.63 0.43 30.66
C THR A 151 -2.79 -0.58 30.69
N SER A 152 -3.97 -0.16 31.16
CA SER A 152 -5.15 -1.03 31.19
C SER A 152 -5.74 -1.30 29.81
N SER A 153 -5.79 -0.31 28.92
CA SER A 153 -6.34 -0.44 27.57
C SER A 153 -5.41 -1.19 26.62
N LEU A 154 -4.10 -1.00 26.74
CA LEU A 154 -3.10 -1.63 25.89
C LEU A 154 -3.24 -3.14 25.87
N SER A 155 -3.50 -3.76 27.03
CA SER A 155 -3.77 -5.19 27.12
C SER A 155 -4.89 -5.62 26.17
N LYS A 156 -6.01 -4.89 26.14
CA LYS A 156 -7.15 -5.17 25.25
C LYS A 156 -6.78 -5.05 23.78
N HIS A 157 -5.91 -4.10 23.43
CA HIS A 157 -5.42 -3.93 22.06
C HIS A 157 -4.47 -5.05 21.63
N VAL A 158 -3.66 -5.57 22.56
CA VAL A 158 -2.75 -6.71 22.30
C VAL A 158 -3.53 -7.99 21.99
N TYR A 159 -4.65 -8.22 22.67
CA TYR A 159 -5.53 -9.37 22.40
C TYR A 159 -6.47 -9.16 21.20
N SER A 160 -6.47 -7.99 20.57
CA SER A 160 -7.41 -7.64 19.52
C SER A 160 -6.88 -8.02 18.14
N ILE A 161 -7.75 -8.63 17.32
CA ILE A 161 -7.52 -8.79 15.87
C ILE A 161 -7.77 -7.49 15.10
N VAL A 162 -8.36 -6.48 15.74
CA VAL A 162 -8.66 -5.19 15.12
C VAL A 162 -7.38 -4.35 15.12
N PRO A 163 -6.92 -3.85 13.96
CA PRO A 163 -5.74 -2.99 13.90
C PRO A 163 -5.89 -1.77 14.79
N THR A 164 -4.81 -1.38 15.46
CA THR A 164 -4.79 -0.20 16.31
C THR A 164 -3.78 0.81 15.78
N VAL A 165 -4.25 2.03 15.54
CA VAL A 165 -3.45 3.17 15.07
C VAL A 165 -3.26 4.14 16.24
N PHE A 166 -2.05 4.22 16.76
CA PHE A 166 -1.65 5.22 17.75
C PHE A 166 -1.18 6.47 17.00
N PHE A 167 -1.86 7.60 17.14
CA PHE A 167 -1.49 8.85 16.48
C PHE A 167 -1.17 9.96 17.47
N ASN A 168 -0.43 10.99 17.03
CA ASN A 168 0.17 12.01 17.89
C ASN A 168 1.09 11.42 18.99
N VAL A 169 1.77 10.32 18.68
CA VAL A 169 2.72 9.69 19.60
C VAL A 169 3.88 10.66 19.89
N SER A 170 4.17 10.88 21.17
CA SER A 170 5.22 11.80 21.65
C SER A 170 6.48 11.10 22.18
N GLU A 171 6.38 9.81 22.48
CA GLU A 171 7.46 8.97 22.99
C GLU A 171 7.44 7.59 22.33
N VAL A 172 8.61 6.98 22.17
CA VAL A 172 8.71 5.60 21.65
C VAL A 172 8.00 4.61 22.58
N PRO A 173 7.48 3.49 22.05
CA PRO A 173 6.89 2.44 22.87
C PRO A 173 7.83 2.03 24.02
N PRO A 174 7.29 1.74 25.21
CA PRO A 174 8.10 1.41 26.37
C PRO A 174 8.63 -0.04 26.28
N PRO A 175 9.66 -0.41 27.08
CA PRO A 175 10.32 -1.71 26.99
C PRO A 175 9.39 -2.92 27.13
N GLU A 176 8.29 -2.78 27.89
CA GLU A 176 7.28 -3.83 28.07
C GLU A 176 6.59 -4.21 26.76
N MET A 177 6.60 -3.34 25.76
CA MET A 177 6.06 -3.64 24.43
C MET A 177 7.06 -4.32 23.51
N TYR A 178 8.34 -4.44 23.88
CA TYR A 178 9.39 -4.87 22.95
C TYR A 178 9.19 -6.31 22.47
N GLU A 179 8.76 -7.21 23.34
CA GLU A 179 8.46 -8.59 22.96
C GLU A 179 7.29 -8.67 21.98
N ILE A 180 6.23 -7.88 22.20
CA ILE A 180 5.11 -7.76 21.26
C ILE A 180 5.60 -7.21 19.92
N LEU A 181 6.42 -6.15 19.96
CA LEU A 181 6.96 -5.49 18.77
C LEU A 181 7.94 -6.35 17.97
N MET A 182 8.53 -7.39 18.58
CA MET A 182 9.36 -8.34 17.86
C MET A 182 8.57 -9.11 16.80
N LYS A 183 7.23 -9.11 16.86
CA LYS A 183 6.33 -9.91 16.01
C LYS A 183 6.96 -11.29 15.79
N SER A 184 7.33 -11.92 16.91
CA SER A 184 8.07 -13.17 16.91
C SER A 184 7.28 -14.22 16.13
N GLU A 185 7.99 -15.09 15.39
CA GLU A 185 7.37 -16.32 14.87
C GLU A 185 6.87 -17.21 16.03
N GLU A 186 7.38 -16.97 17.24
CA GLU A 186 6.90 -17.53 18.49
C GLU A 186 5.55 -16.91 18.87
N LYS A 187 4.54 -17.77 19.03
CA LYS A 187 3.15 -17.37 19.34
C LYS A 187 2.99 -16.82 20.76
N GLU A 188 3.85 -17.22 21.69
CA GLU A 188 3.81 -16.79 23.08
C GLU A 188 4.86 -15.72 23.37
N VAL A 189 4.46 -14.61 23.99
CA VAL A 189 5.33 -13.52 24.44
C VAL A 189 5.09 -13.20 25.91
N CYS A 190 6.11 -12.71 26.61
CA CYS A 190 5.96 -12.19 27.96
C CYS A 190 5.53 -10.72 27.93
N PHE A 191 4.35 -10.44 28.47
CA PHE A 191 3.86 -9.07 28.66
C PHE A 191 3.42 -8.89 30.11
N HIS A 192 4.01 -7.91 30.81
CA HIS A 192 3.82 -7.71 32.25
C HIS A 192 4.01 -8.99 33.08
N ASN A 193 5.08 -9.75 32.81
CA ASN A 193 5.42 -11.02 33.47
C ASN A 193 4.35 -12.13 33.32
N LYS A 194 3.51 -12.05 32.30
CA LYS A 194 2.56 -13.10 31.91
C LYS A 194 2.88 -13.58 30.50
N SER A 195 2.87 -14.90 30.30
CA SER A 195 2.87 -15.46 28.93
C SER A 195 1.52 -15.18 28.28
N ILE A 196 1.55 -14.66 27.06
CA ILE A 196 0.38 -14.30 26.27
C ILE A 196 0.56 -14.85 24.85
N GLU A 197 -0.46 -15.53 24.33
CA GLU A 197 -0.52 -15.89 22.91
C GLU A 197 -0.99 -14.68 22.08
N LEU A 198 -0.15 -14.23 21.14
CA LEU A 198 -0.49 -13.12 20.24
C LEU A 198 -1.37 -13.59 19.09
N PRO A 199 -2.41 -12.81 18.70
CA PRO A 199 -3.14 -13.09 17.47
C PRO A 199 -2.24 -13.01 16.24
N ASP A 200 -2.41 -13.95 15.30
CA ASP A 200 -1.62 -13.99 14.05
C ASP A 200 -1.76 -12.68 13.22
N ASP A 201 -2.92 -12.03 13.30
CA ASP A 201 -3.28 -10.81 12.56
C ASP A 201 -3.09 -9.50 13.34
N ILE A 202 -2.36 -9.53 14.46
CA ILE A 202 -2.11 -8.31 15.24
C ILE A 202 -1.42 -7.23 14.38
N LEU A 203 -1.97 -6.02 14.40
CA LEU A 203 -1.44 -4.87 13.66
C LEU A 203 -1.46 -3.60 14.50
N PHE A 204 -0.27 -3.11 14.82
CA PHE A 204 -0.06 -1.77 15.38
C PHE A 204 0.61 -0.85 14.35
N VAL A 205 0.08 0.36 14.26
CA VAL A 205 0.64 1.45 13.46
C VAL A 205 0.83 2.65 14.36
N PHE A 206 2.00 3.26 14.32
CA PHE A 206 2.35 4.39 15.16
C PHE A 206 2.60 5.61 14.28
N VAL A 207 2.03 6.75 14.64
CA VAL A 207 2.18 8.02 13.92
C VAL A 207 2.59 9.09 14.91
N ALA A 208 3.78 9.64 14.70
CA ALA A 208 4.32 10.74 15.49
C ALA A 208 4.59 11.95 14.59
N LYS A 209 4.36 13.17 15.09
CA LYS A 209 4.77 14.39 14.38
C LYS A 209 6.28 14.54 14.38
N GLN A 210 6.87 14.33 15.55
CA GLN A 210 8.30 14.32 15.78
C GLN A 210 8.57 13.46 17.01
N LEU A 211 9.63 12.66 16.95
CA LEU A 211 10.21 12.03 18.13
C LEU A 211 11.62 12.57 18.28
N GLY A 212 12.09 12.67 19.53
CA GLY A 212 13.49 13.02 19.81
C GLY A 212 14.42 11.88 19.40
N HIS A 213 15.19 11.35 20.34
CA HIS A 213 16.03 10.19 20.08
C HIS A 213 15.21 8.90 19.96
N ILE A 214 15.33 8.18 18.84
CA ILE A 214 14.77 6.83 18.66
C ILE A 214 15.88 5.80 18.90
N PRO A 215 15.79 5.00 19.99
CA PRO A 215 16.79 3.98 20.30
C PRO A 215 16.97 2.95 19.17
N ASP A 216 18.19 2.45 19.01
CA ASP A 216 18.51 1.42 18.00
C ASP A 216 17.68 0.15 18.16
N GLN A 217 17.29 -0.19 19.39
CA GLN A 217 16.42 -1.32 19.66
C GLN A 217 15.06 -1.14 18.96
N ILE A 218 14.43 0.04 19.06
CA ILE A 218 13.19 0.35 18.33
C ILE A 218 13.41 0.27 16.81
N ARG A 219 14.54 0.74 16.30
CA ARG A 219 14.87 0.66 14.87
C ARG A 219 15.07 -0.78 14.37
N LYS A 220 15.43 -1.71 15.26
CA LYS A 220 15.51 -3.15 14.95
C LYS A 220 14.14 -3.82 14.97
N LEU A 221 13.25 -3.39 15.88
CA LEU A 221 11.93 -3.98 16.07
C LEU A 221 10.89 -3.44 15.08
N MET A 222 10.98 -2.17 14.72
CA MET A 222 9.97 -1.47 13.92
C MET A 222 10.55 -0.89 12.64
N GLU A 223 9.72 -0.76 11.62
CA GLU A 223 10.03 0.04 10.43
C GLU A 223 9.73 1.51 10.71
N VAL A 224 10.79 2.29 10.98
CA VAL A 224 10.69 3.74 11.19
C VAL A 224 10.71 4.46 9.84
N ILE A 225 9.59 5.06 9.45
CA ILE A 225 9.37 5.63 8.12
C ILE A 225 9.18 7.14 8.25
N VAL A 226 10.04 7.92 7.58
CA VAL A 226 9.93 9.39 7.56
C VAL A 226 9.13 9.84 6.35
N VAL A 227 8.02 10.54 6.61
CA VAL A 227 7.14 11.08 5.58
C VAL A 227 7.37 12.59 5.49
N SER A 228 8.08 13.01 4.46
CA SER A 228 8.52 14.40 4.30
C SER A 228 7.53 15.29 3.54
N SER A 229 6.76 14.70 2.64
CA SER A 229 5.83 15.39 1.75
C SER A 229 4.39 15.01 2.09
N GLN A 230 3.47 15.88 1.68
CA GLN A 230 2.06 15.53 1.62
C GLN A 230 1.88 14.31 0.71
N LEU A 231 1.01 13.39 1.11
CA LEU A 231 0.71 12.19 0.35
C LEU A 231 -0.50 12.42 -0.53
N ASP A 232 -0.45 11.86 -1.73
CA ASP A 232 -1.62 11.81 -2.60
C ASP A 232 -2.67 10.88 -1.98
N PRO A 233 -3.97 11.23 -2.08
CA PRO A 233 -5.04 10.41 -1.55
C PRO A 233 -5.01 9.02 -2.19
N ILE A 234 -5.13 7.99 -1.37
CA ILE A 234 -5.26 6.61 -1.85
C ILE A 234 -6.69 6.44 -2.38
N GLU A 235 -6.84 6.40 -3.70
CA GLU A 235 -8.12 6.03 -4.33
C GLU A 235 -8.36 4.52 -4.24
N ASP A 236 -9.57 4.15 -3.79
CA ASP A 236 -10.10 2.78 -3.83
C ASP A 236 -10.34 2.38 -5.29
N THR A 237 -9.32 1.86 -5.96
CA THR A 237 -9.44 1.33 -7.32
C THR A 237 -10.32 0.08 -7.43
N GLU A 238 -10.85 -0.45 -6.32
CA GLU A 238 -11.74 -1.61 -6.30
C GLU A 238 -13.24 -1.27 -6.39
N LYS A 239 -13.62 0.02 -6.43
CA LYS A 239 -15.05 0.42 -6.53
C LYS A 239 -15.53 0.78 -7.95
N THR A 240 -14.68 0.69 -8.97
CA THR A 240 -14.97 1.15 -10.34
C THR A 240 -15.17 0.06 -11.38
N GLU A 241 -15.40 -1.19 -10.97
CA GLU A 241 -15.95 -2.23 -11.85
C GLU A 241 -17.39 -2.57 -11.42
N LYS A 242 -18.34 -1.76 -11.89
CA LYS A 242 -19.77 -2.09 -11.96
C LYS A 242 -20.27 -1.83 -13.37
#